data_AF-A0A259M5F0-F1
#
_entry.id   AF-A0A259M5F0-F1
#
_cell.length_a   1.000
_cell.length_b   1.000
_cell.length_c   1.000
_cell.angle_alpha   90.00
_cell.angle_beta   90.00
_cell.angle_gamma   90.00
#
_symmetry.space_group_name_H-M   'P 1'
#
loop_
_entity.id
_entity.type
_entity.pdbx_description
1 polymer ?
#
loop_
_entity_poly.entity_id
_entity_poly.type
_entity_poly.pdbx_seq_one_letter_code
_entity_poly.pdbx_strand_id
1 'polypeptide(L)'
;ANGMSFDDFDARRLNFNETADAIRDGDIDAGFWSVGPPASSLVSLATTSDIILIPLSQEEIANARKAAPVYAPYTLRAGLYEGMDEPVQSIGIPNVLTVNGDMSEELAYEITKLLFEQVQALRDIHPAANDTTVEFSLTSTPIPLHPGAIRYYEEIGETVPDNLRN
;
A
#
# COMPACT_ATOMS: atom_id res chain seq x y z
N ALA A 1 -11.42 13.85 6.87
CA ALA A 1 -11.97 14.00 5.50
C ALA A 1 -13.50 13.98 5.48
N ASN A 2 -14.15 13.13 6.29
CA ASN A 2 -15.61 12.89 6.22
C ASN A 2 -16.36 13.27 7.51
N GLY A 3 -15.94 14.34 8.19
CA GLY A 3 -16.66 14.87 9.36
C GLY A 3 -16.56 14.06 10.66
N MET A 4 -15.80 12.96 10.67
CA MET A 4 -15.53 12.15 11.87
C MET A 4 -14.18 12.49 12.51
N SER A 5 -14.12 12.29 13.83
CA SER A 5 -12.97 12.46 14.71
C SER A 5 -12.84 11.23 15.64
N PHE A 6 -11.74 11.16 16.39
CA PHE A 6 -11.56 10.09 17.39
C PHE A 6 -12.52 10.19 18.58
N ASP A 7 -13.23 11.30 18.74
CA ASP A 7 -14.25 11.45 19.80
C ASP A 7 -15.58 10.76 19.44
N ASP A 8 -15.74 10.33 18.18
CA ASP A 8 -16.96 9.71 17.67
C ASP A 8 -16.99 8.18 17.85
N PHE A 9 -15.91 7.55 18.34
CA PHE A 9 -15.79 6.11 18.54
C PHE A 9 -14.73 5.71 19.58
N ASP A 10 -14.81 4.50 20.13
CA ASP A 10 -13.76 3.95 21.01
C ASP A 10 -12.62 3.34 20.17
N ALA A 11 -11.49 4.03 20.09
CA ALA A 11 -10.37 3.63 19.26
C ALA A 11 -9.51 2.54 19.93
N ARG A 12 -9.39 1.38 19.27
CA ARG A 12 -8.39 0.34 19.59
C ARG A 12 -7.18 0.45 18.66
N ARG A 13 -5.98 0.30 19.21
CA ARG A 13 -4.70 0.31 18.47
C ARG A 13 -4.14 -1.10 18.43
N LEU A 14 -4.54 -1.86 17.43
CA LEU A 14 -4.24 -3.27 17.25
C LEU A 14 -3.44 -3.48 15.97
N ASN A 15 -2.65 -4.56 15.91
CA ASN A 15 -2.07 -5.03 14.65
C ASN A 15 -3.11 -5.77 13.79
N PHE A 16 -2.74 -6.16 12.57
CA PHE A 16 -3.69 -6.79 11.63
C PHE A 16 -4.32 -8.10 12.12
N ASN A 17 -3.56 -8.95 12.83
CA ASN A 17 -4.09 -10.20 13.38
C ASN A 17 -4.97 -9.92 14.59
N GLU A 18 -4.52 -9.08 15.52
CA GLU A 18 -5.31 -8.66 16.67
C GLU A 18 -6.63 -7.99 16.27
N THR A 19 -6.62 -7.20 15.19
CA THR A 19 -7.83 -6.57 14.65
C THR A 19 -8.80 -7.61 14.09
N ALA A 20 -8.29 -8.59 13.35
CA ALA A 20 -9.11 -9.70 12.85
C ALA A 20 -9.71 -10.52 14.00
N ASP A 21 -8.90 -10.84 15.00
CA ASP A 21 -9.32 -11.58 16.18
C ASP A 21 -10.38 -10.81 16.98
N ALA A 22 -10.19 -9.50 17.19
CA ALA A 22 -11.14 -8.65 17.90
C ALA A 22 -12.48 -8.50 17.17
N ILE A 23 -12.49 -8.45 15.83
CA ILE A 23 -13.75 -8.47 15.06
C ILE A 23 -14.46 -9.81 15.24
N ARG A 24 -13.71 -10.91 15.09
CA ARG A 24 -14.25 -12.27 15.23
C ARG A 24 -14.84 -12.53 16.61
N ASP A 25 -14.20 -12.01 17.65
CA ASP A 25 -14.62 -12.20 19.04
C ASP A 25 -15.70 -11.18 19.48
N GLY A 26 -16.00 -10.17 18.64
CA GLY A 26 -17.01 -9.14 18.91
C GLY A 26 -16.55 -8.01 19.83
N ASP A 27 -15.23 -7.89 20.04
CA ASP A 27 -14.62 -6.82 20.85
C ASP A 27 -14.57 -5.47 20.11
N ILE A 28 -14.56 -5.49 18.78
CA ILE A 28 -14.69 -4.30 17.92
C ILE A 28 -15.65 -4.56 16.75
N ASP A 29 -16.33 -3.51 16.31
CA ASP A 29 -17.29 -3.60 15.20
C ASP A 29 -16.64 -3.43 13.81
N ALA A 30 -15.50 -2.74 13.75
CA ALA A 30 -14.83 -2.39 12.49
C ALA A 30 -13.31 -2.28 12.66
N GLY A 31 -12.57 -2.61 11.60
CA GLY A 31 -11.12 -2.51 11.54
C GLY A 31 -10.64 -1.79 10.27
N PHE A 32 -9.42 -1.26 10.31
CA PHE A 32 -8.78 -0.59 9.18
C PHE A 32 -7.49 -1.31 8.80
N TRP A 33 -7.32 -1.60 7.51
CA TRP A 33 -6.12 -2.19 6.94
C TRP A 33 -5.51 -1.29 5.88
N SER A 34 -4.28 -0.83 6.12
CA SER A 34 -3.42 -0.22 5.09
C SER A 34 -2.35 -1.23 4.72
N VAL A 35 -2.64 -2.05 3.70
CA VAL A 35 -1.83 -3.22 3.33
C VAL A 35 -2.01 -3.55 1.85
N GLY A 36 -1.02 -4.18 1.24
CA GLY A 36 -1.15 -4.73 -0.11
C GLY A 36 -2.04 -5.97 -0.11
N PRO A 37 -3.15 -6.00 -0.88
CA PRO A 37 -4.02 -7.17 -0.94
C PRO A 37 -3.36 -8.33 -1.75
N PRO A 38 -3.71 -9.59 -1.44
CA PRO A 38 -4.57 -10.03 -0.33
C PRO A 38 -3.80 -10.07 1.01
N ALA A 39 -4.45 -9.68 2.10
CA ALA A 39 -3.85 -9.79 3.44
C ALA A 39 -4.30 -11.07 4.16
N SER A 40 -3.36 -11.90 4.63
CA SER A 40 -3.66 -13.21 5.25
C SER A 40 -4.59 -13.12 6.46
N SER A 41 -4.49 -12.06 7.27
CA SER A 41 -5.39 -11.83 8.40
C SER A 41 -6.84 -11.63 7.96
N LEU A 42 -7.05 -10.91 6.85
CA LEU A 42 -8.37 -10.61 6.31
C LEU A 42 -8.94 -11.81 5.54
N VAL A 43 -8.09 -12.59 4.85
CA VAL A 43 -8.48 -13.90 4.28
C VAL A 43 -8.98 -14.82 5.38
N SER A 44 -8.23 -14.96 6.47
CA SER A 44 -8.61 -15.85 7.58
C SER A 44 -9.91 -15.40 8.26
N LEU A 45 -10.06 -14.08 8.50
CA LEU A 45 -11.27 -13.51 9.06
C LEU A 45 -12.49 -13.81 8.19
N ALA A 46 -12.40 -13.52 6.88
CA ALA A 46 -13.50 -13.70 5.93
C ALA A 46 -13.98 -15.16 5.82
N THR A 47 -13.10 -16.14 6.03
CA THR A 47 -13.48 -17.56 6.04
C THR A 47 -14.17 -18.00 7.34
N THR A 48 -14.02 -17.25 8.43
CA THR A 48 -14.59 -17.60 9.74
C THR A 48 -15.72 -16.69 10.19
N SER A 49 -15.97 -15.59 9.50
CA SER A 49 -16.92 -14.56 9.90
C SER A 49 -17.47 -13.83 8.69
N ASP A 50 -18.77 -13.54 8.70
CA ASP A 50 -19.42 -12.72 7.68
C ASP A 50 -18.96 -11.27 7.85
N ILE A 51 -18.09 -10.80 6.94
CA ILE A 51 -17.60 -9.44 6.92
C ILE A 51 -17.97 -8.75 5.62
N ILE A 52 -18.04 -7.42 5.65
CA ILE A 52 -18.15 -6.58 4.45
C ILE A 52 -16.99 -5.60 4.42
N LEU A 53 -16.47 -5.35 3.22
CA LEU A 53 -15.53 -4.25 3.00
C LEU A 53 -16.33 -3.01 2.64
N ILE A 54 -16.19 -1.95 3.45
CA ILE A 54 -16.95 -0.71 3.26
C ILE A 54 -16.36 0.08 2.08
N PRO A 55 -17.10 0.27 0.96
CA PRO A 55 -16.61 1.04 -0.16
C PRO A 55 -16.55 2.53 0.17
N LEU A 56 -15.55 3.22 -0.37
CA LEU A 56 -15.52 4.67 -0.37
C LEU A 56 -16.24 5.21 -1.61
N SER A 57 -17.06 6.23 -1.41
CA SER A 57 -17.65 7.00 -2.51
C SER A 57 -16.60 7.85 -3.23
N GLN A 58 -16.92 8.28 -4.45
CA GLN A 58 -16.07 9.19 -5.23
C GLN A 58 -15.79 10.52 -4.50
N GLU A 59 -16.77 11.02 -3.74
CA GLU A 59 -16.61 12.22 -2.92
C GLU A 59 -15.62 11.99 -1.78
N GLU A 60 -15.73 10.87 -1.07
CA GLU A 60 -14.82 10.53 0.03
C GLU A 60 -13.39 10.31 -0.46
N ILE A 61 -13.22 9.65 -1.61
CA ILE A 61 -11.92 9.51 -2.29
C ILE A 61 -11.37 10.89 -2.65
N ALA A 62 -12.17 11.78 -3.23
CA ALA A 62 -11.75 13.14 -3.56
C ALA A 62 -11.35 13.94 -2.31
N ASN A 63 -12.11 13.81 -1.22
CA ASN A 63 -11.82 14.44 0.07
C ASN A 63 -10.51 13.92 0.67
N ALA A 64 -10.25 12.61 0.59
CA ALA A 64 -8.99 12.01 1.03
C ALA A 64 -7.80 12.57 0.25
N ARG A 65 -7.91 12.64 -1.08
CA ARG A 65 -6.87 13.19 -1.97
C ARG A 65 -6.60 14.68 -1.74
N LYS A 66 -7.66 15.45 -1.45
CA LYS A 66 -7.54 16.87 -1.09
C LYS A 66 -6.84 17.04 0.26
N ALA A 67 -7.08 16.14 1.21
CA ALA A 67 -6.45 16.17 2.52
C ALA A 67 -4.97 15.76 2.47
N ALA A 68 -4.63 14.74 1.67
CA ALA A 68 -3.26 14.32 1.43
C ALA A 68 -3.08 13.83 -0.01
N PRO A 69 -2.26 14.52 -0.84
CA PRO A 69 -2.06 14.19 -2.26
C PRO A 69 -1.47 12.79 -2.52
N VAL A 70 -0.90 12.13 -1.51
CA VAL A 70 -0.33 10.79 -1.61
C VAL A 70 -1.39 9.70 -1.82
N TYR A 71 -2.65 9.95 -1.45
CA TYR A 71 -3.71 8.99 -1.69
C TYR A 71 -4.06 8.93 -3.18
N ALA A 72 -4.24 7.72 -3.67
CA ALA A 72 -4.74 7.45 -5.02
C ALA A 72 -6.02 6.59 -4.94
N PRO A 73 -6.98 6.75 -5.87
CA PRO A 73 -8.09 5.81 -5.98
C PRO A 73 -7.55 4.39 -6.23
N TYR A 74 -8.14 3.41 -5.54
CA TYR A 74 -7.77 2.01 -5.71
C TYR A 74 -9.03 1.15 -5.73
N THR A 75 -9.09 0.17 -6.63
CA THR A 75 -10.22 -0.76 -6.71
C THR A 75 -9.74 -2.15 -6.32
N LEU A 76 -10.25 -2.65 -5.20
CA LEU A 76 -10.08 -4.05 -4.82
C LEU A 76 -10.90 -4.91 -5.79
N ARG A 77 -10.24 -5.83 -6.49
CA ARG A 77 -10.93 -6.73 -7.43
C ARG A 77 -11.88 -7.68 -6.68
N ALA A 78 -12.99 -8.05 -7.33
CA ALA A 78 -13.89 -9.07 -6.83
C ALA A 78 -13.17 -10.40 -6.52
N GLY A 79 -13.69 -11.14 -5.55
CA GLY A 79 -13.19 -12.45 -5.13
C GLY A 79 -11.82 -12.41 -4.45
N LEU A 80 -11.41 -11.26 -3.87
CA LEU A 80 -10.20 -11.19 -3.05
C LEU A 80 -10.37 -11.87 -1.69
N TYR A 81 -11.56 -11.78 -1.11
CA TYR A 81 -11.93 -12.35 0.18
C TYR A 81 -13.28 -13.06 0.04
N GLU A 82 -13.51 -14.07 0.88
CA GLU A 82 -14.80 -14.77 0.93
C GLU A 82 -15.93 -13.78 1.24
N GLY A 83 -17.05 -13.87 0.51
CA GLY A 83 -18.16 -12.91 0.59
C GLY A 83 -17.96 -11.58 -0.15
N MET A 84 -16.79 -11.33 -0.75
CA MET A 84 -16.52 -10.15 -1.57
C MET A 84 -16.77 -10.43 -3.06
N ASP A 85 -18.04 -10.53 -3.45
CA ASP A 85 -18.43 -10.88 -4.83
C ASP A 85 -18.28 -9.75 -5.85
N GLU A 86 -18.26 -8.50 -5.38
CA GLU A 86 -18.17 -7.29 -6.21
C GLU A 86 -16.87 -6.53 -5.94
N PRO A 87 -16.35 -5.76 -6.92
CA PRO A 87 -15.22 -4.87 -6.68
C PRO A 87 -15.55 -3.79 -5.65
N VAL A 88 -14.58 -3.45 -4.79
CA VAL A 88 -14.76 -2.44 -3.74
C VAL A 88 -13.85 -1.24 -4.02
N GLN A 89 -14.45 -0.05 -4.09
CA GLN A 89 -13.72 1.21 -4.24
C GLN A 89 -13.09 1.60 -2.91
N SER A 90 -11.83 2.01 -2.97
CA SER A 90 -11.04 2.40 -1.81
C SER A 90 -9.95 3.41 -2.21
N ILE A 91 -9.01 3.65 -1.31
CA ILE A 91 -7.80 4.43 -1.56
C ILE A 91 -6.56 3.60 -1.25
N GLY A 92 -5.48 3.88 -1.99
CA GLY A 92 -4.16 3.31 -1.75
C GLY A 92 -3.12 4.41 -1.53
N ILE A 93 -1.98 4.00 -1.00
CA ILE A 93 -0.74 4.77 -0.99
C ILE A 93 0.38 3.88 -1.57
N PRO A 94 1.38 4.45 -2.25
CA PRO A 94 2.54 3.70 -2.71
C PRO A 94 3.32 3.16 -1.51
N ASN A 95 3.69 1.87 -1.55
CA ASN A 95 4.63 1.30 -0.60
C ASN A 95 6.06 1.54 -1.11
N VAL A 96 6.94 2.05 -0.25
CA VAL A 96 8.30 2.43 -0.62
C VAL A 96 9.34 1.76 0.27
N LEU A 97 10.40 1.24 -0.34
CA LEU A 97 11.61 0.86 0.38
C LEU A 97 12.45 2.12 0.58
N THR A 98 12.61 2.52 1.85
CA THR A 98 13.38 3.71 2.20
C THR A 98 14.75 3.34 2.74
N VAL A 99 15.71 4.22 2.48
CA VAL A 99 17.06 4.16 3.04
C VAL A 99 17.39 5.49 3.71
N ASN A 100 18.42 5.50 4.56
CA ASN A 100 18.95 6.76 5.07
C ASN A 100 19.57 7.57 3.92
N GLY A 101 19.40 8.89 3.91
CA GLY A 101 19.96 9.77 2.87
C GLY A 101 21.48 9.80 2.82
N ASP A 102 22.16 9.41 3.91
CA ASP A 102 23.62 9.32 4.01
C ASP A 102 24.16 7.93 3.65
N MET A 103 23.30 7.00 3.19
CA MET A 103 23.74 5.70 2.69
C MET A 103 24.70 5.90 1.51
N SER A 104 25.75 5.08 1.41
CA SER A 104 26.66 5.19 0.26
C SER A 104 25.90 4.98 -1.05
N GLU A 105 26.20 5.80 -2.06
CA GLU A 105 25.64 5.67 -3.41
C GLU A 105 25.73 4.23 -3.93
N GLU A 106 26.88 3.58 -3.74
CA GLU A 106 27.11 2.22 -4.20
C GLU A 106 26.13 1.21 -3.59
N LEU A 107 26.00 1.20 -2.27
CA LEU A 107 25.08 0.28 -1.59
C LEU A 107 23.63 0.53 -2.01
N ALA A 108 23.20 1.79 -2.14
CA ALA A 108 21.85 2.09 -2.59
C ALA A 108 21.61 1.66 -4.05
N TYR A 109 22.62 1.80 -4.92
CA TYR A 109 22.57 1.27 -6.27
C TYR A 109 22.44 -0.25 -6.28
N GLU A 110 23.28 -0.96 -5.52
CA GLU A 110 23.25 -2.43 -5.45
C GLU A 110 21.91 -2.96 -4.92
N ILE A 111 21.35 -2.32 -3.88
CA ILE A 111 20.01 -2.64 -3.36
C ILE A 111 18.94 -2.42 -4.45
N THR A 112 18.98 -1.27 -5.13
CA THR A 112 17.98 -0.93 -6.16
C THR A 112 18.06 -1.93 -7.32
N LYS A 113 19.27 -2.22 -7.79
CA LYS A 113 19.54 -3.19 -8.84
C LYS A 113 19.03 -4.58 -8.46
N LEU A 114 19.41 -5.06 -7.28
CA LEU A 114 19.00 -6.36 -6.78
C LEU A 114 17.47 -6.46 -6.69
N LEU A 115 16.80 -5.42 -6.18
CA LEU A 115 15.34 -5.39 -6.06
C LEU A 115 14.67 -5.61 -7.42
N PHE A 116 15.07 -4.89 -8.46
CA PHE A 116 14.42 -4.97 -9.77
C PHE A 116 14.86 -6.19 -10.59
N GLU A 117 16.14 -6.55 -10.56
CA GLU A 117 16.64 -7.73 -11.27
C GLU A 117 16.12 -9.04 -10.67
N GLN A 118 15.80 -9.05 -9.37
CA GLN A 118 15.26 -10.23 -8.66
C GLN A 118 13.81 -10.04 -8.20
N VAL A 119 13.07 -9.10 -8.79
CA VAL A 119 11.68 -8.81 -8.37
C VAL A 119 10.77 -10.03 -8.46
N GLN A 120 11.09 -10.99 -9.33
CA GLN A 120 10.35 -12.24 -9.46
C GLN A 120 10.31 -13.02 -8.14
N ALA A 121 11.39 -13.02 -7.37
CA ALA A 121 11.43 -13.69 -6.07
C ALA A 121 10.38 -13.11 -5.09
N LEU A 122 10.09 -11.81 -5.18
CA LEU A 122 9.04 -11.16 -4.37
C LEU A 122 7.65 -11.49 -4.91
N ARG A 123 7.48 -11.52 -6.24
CA ARG A 123 6.21 -11.87 -6.90
C ARG A 123 5.77 -13.29 -6.61
N ASP A 124 6.73 -14.22 -6.51
CA ASP A 124 6.47 -15.60 -6.15
C ASP A 124 6.00 -15.75 -4.69
N ILE A 125 6.37 -14.80 -3.82
CA ILE A 125 5.97 -14.78 -2.40
C ILE A 125 4.62 -14.09 -2.22
N HIS A 126 4.40 -12.93 -2.87
CA HIS A 126 3.22 -12.11 -2.61
C HIS A 126 2.70 -11.38 -3.87
N PRO A 127 1.39 -11.44 -4.18
CA PRO A 127 0.81 -10.79 -5.36
C PRO A 127 1.02 -9.28 -5.44
N ALA A 128 1.07 -8.56 -4.31
CA ALA A 128 1.31 -7.12 -4.30
C ALA A 128 2.67 -6.72 -4.89
N ALA A 129 3.66 -7.63 -4.96
CA ALA A 129 4.94 -7.35 -5.61
C ALA A 129 4.83 -7.25 -7.15
N ASN A 130 3.66 -7.56 -7.73
CA ASN A 130 3.40 -7.27 -9.14
C ASN A 130 3.40 -5.75 -9.42
N ASP A 131 3.06 -4.93 -8.42
CA ASP A 131 3.10 -3.47 -8.51
C ASP A 131 4.52 -2.89 -8.35
N THR A 132 5.51 -3.73 -7.99
CA THR A 132 6.92 -3.35 -7.97
C THR A 132 7.45 -3.32 -9.40
N THR A 133 7.17 -2.23 -10.11
CA THR A 133 7.68 -1.93 -11.45
C THR A 133 8.49 -0.65 -11.44
N VAL A 134 9.42 -0.54 -12.39
CA VAL A 134 10.21 0.67 -12.59
C VAL A 134 9.31 1.88 -12.91
N GLU A 135 8.36 1.69 -13.83
CA GLU A 135 7.37 2.71 -14.21
C GLU A 135 6.56 3.21 -13.00
N PHE A 136 6.02 2.30 -12.19
CA PHE A 136 5.24 2.68 -11.02
C PHE A 136 6.11 3.40 -9.98
N SER A 137 7.34 2.95 -9.79
CA SER A 137 8.29 3.57 -8.87
C SER A 137 8.63 5.01 -9.28
N LEU A 138 8.88 5.27 -10.57
CA LEU A 138 9.21 6.62 -11.06
C LEU A 138 8.01 7.56 -11.11
N THR A 139 6.78 7.05 -11.20
CA THR A 139 5.57 7.87 -11.28
C THR A 139 4.89 8.10 -9.94
N SER A 140 5.09 7.22 -8.96
CA SER A 140 4.31 7.20 -7.72
C SER A 140 5.11 7.41 -6.45
N THR A 141 6.45 7.42 -6.49
CA THR A 141 7.26 7.66 -5.29
C THR A 141 6.99 9.07 -4.73
N PRO A 142 6.61 9.22 -3.44
CA PRO A 142 6.22 10.51 -2.86
C PRO A 142 7.40 11.33 -2.30
N ILE A 143 8.61 10.78 -2.36
CA ILE A 143 9.84 11.37 -1.81
C ILE A 143 10.98 11.30 -2.83
N PRO A 144 12.03 12.12 -2.69
CA PRO A 144 13.19 12.06 -3.58
C PRO A 144 13.89 10.70 -3.56
N LEU A 145 14.45 10.32 -4.70
CA LEU A 145 15.24 9.10 -4.84
C LEU A 145 16.67 9.32 -4.35
N HIS A 146 17.25 8.26 -3.79
CA HIS A 146 18.67 8.25 -3.46
C HIS A 146 19.53 8.30 -4.73
N PRO A 147 20.70 8.99 -4.74
CA PRO A 147 21.58 9.06 -5.92
C PRO A 147 21.92 7.69 -6.53
N GLY A 148 22.15 6.67 -5.69
CA GLY A 148 22.39 5.30 -6.14
C GLY A 148 21.19 4.67 -6.86
N ALA A 149 19.96 4.96 -6.43
CA ALA A 149 18.75 4.50 -7.11
C ALA A 149 18.57 5.21 -8.46
N ILE A 150 18.82 6.53 -8.49
CA ILE A 150 18.82 7.33 -9.73
C ILE A 150 19.79 6.74 -10.75
N ARG A 151 21.02 6.43 -10.32
CA ARG A 151 22.05 5.80 -11.15
C ARG A 151 21.57 4.50 -11.78
N TYR A 152 20.88 3.65 -11.02
CA TYR A 152 20.33 2.40 -11.55
C TYR A 152 19.24 2.65 -12.60
N TYR A 153 18.28 3.54 -12.33
CA TYR A 153 17.21 3.85 -13.28
C TYR A 153 17.76 4.40 -14.60
N GLU A 154 18.74 5.31 -14.54
CA GLU A 154 19.40 5.84 -15.73
C GLU A 154 20.20 4.77 -16.50
N GLU A 155 20.87 3.85 -15.79
CA GLU A 155 21.61 2.74 -16.41
C GLU A 155 20.72 1.86 -17.27
N ILE A 156 19.49 1.60 -16.84
CA ILE A 156 18.51 0.81 -17.60
C ILE A 156 17.74 1.64 -18.65
N GLY A 157 18.12 2.91 -18.84
CA GLY A 157 17.59 3.79 -19.89
C GLY A 157 16.37 4.62 -19.50
N GLU A 158 16.00 4.65 -18.22
CA GLU A 158 14.87 5.46 -17.75
C GLU A 158 15.26 6.92 -17.52
N THR A 159 14.29 7.81 -17.74
CA THR A 159 14.43 9.22 -17.40
C THR A 159 13.82 9.46 -16.03
N VAL A 160 14.65 9.73 -15.01
CA VAL A 160 14.16 10.05 -13.66
C VAL A 160 13.57 11.47 -13.64
N PRO A 161 12.29 11.64 -13.23
CA PRO A 161 11.64 12.94 -13.12
C PRO A 161 12.36 13.92 -12.17
N ASP A 162 12.31 15.21 -12.49
CA ASP A 162 12.98 16.25 -11.70
C ASP A 162 12.50 16.30 -10.25
N ASN A 163 11.21 16.05 -9.99
CA ASN A 163 10.68 16.04 -8.62
C ASN A 163 11.22 14.89 -7.75
N LEU A 164 11.93 13.91 -8.35
CA LEU A 164 12.59 12.82 -7.65
C LEU A 164 14.10 13.02 -7.50
N ARG A 165 14.67 14.08 -8.10
CA ARG A 165 16.09 14.45 -7.99
C ARG A 165 16.15 15.65 -7.05
N ASN A 166 16.60 15.44 -5.81
CA ASN A 166 16.72 16.48 -4.77
C ASN A 166 17.17 17.86 -5.30
#